data_AF-A0A430UQV1-F1
#
_entry.id   AF-A0A430UQV1-F1
#
_cell.length_a   1.000
_cell.length_b   1.000
_cell.length_c   1.000
_cell.angle_alpha   90.00
_cell.angle_beta   90.00
_cell.angle_gamma   90.00
#
_symmetry.space_group_name_H-M   'P 1'
#
loop_
_entity.id
_entity.type
_entity.pdbx_description
1 polymer ?
#
loop_
_entity_poly.entity_id
_entity_poly.type
_entity_poly.pdbx_seq_one_letter_code
_entity_poly.pdbx_strand_id
1 'polypeptide(L)'
;MIRAVAELRWYEWLDRNYHPELAQAVREAYARGEDAVRRIREERPRSEARSWEAADWWAENRHLLLLALMARPGTISGVAASMGMSVRVVYSLLEGWRIHYATFPLRAVAEAPSGEIHDAVIVWDGNRYIARIHGMEIPARWAYGWRLMKEPVRLYPPKVALEAARIAGYPYQATPLMMEIAVLCREMGYGHLFPRIPHPVLAMAFGDGPVVEAVRRANACGCVFYDLEQGCVLEPGRSGPCEDRIPETS
;
A
#
# COMPACT_ATOMS: atom_id res chain seq x y z
N MET A 1 -28.39 23.00 7.62
CA MET A 1 -27.06 22.47 7.95
C MET A 1 -27.08 20.96 7.69
N ILE A 2 -26.79 20.55 6.45
CA ILE A 2 -26.78 19.13 6.06
C ILE A 2 -25.53 18.54 6.69
N ARG A 3 -25.67 17.72 7.74
CA ARG A 3 -24.57 16.89 8.23
C ARG A 3 -24.06 16.11 7.02
N ALA A 4 -22.80 16.32 6.64
CA ALA A 4 -22.13 15.41 5.72
C ALA A 4 -22.28 14.01 6.32
N VAL A 5 -23.16 13.21 5.74
CA VAL A 5 -23.31 11.81 6.12
C VAL A 5 -21.97 11.20 5.74
N ALA A 6 -21.12 10.93 6.74
CA ALA A 6 -19.83 10.30 6.50
C ALA A 6 -20.10 9.03 5.69
N GLU A 7 -19.58 8.99 4.46
CA GLU A 7 -19.79 7.87 3.56
C GLU A 7 -19.29 6.59 4.24
N LEU A 8 -20.10 5.53 4.19
CA LEU A 8 -19.72 4.22 4.72
C LEU A 8 -18.40 3.77 4.08
N ARG A 9 -17.47 3.28 4.89
CA ARG A 9 -16.15 2.80 4.45
C ARG A 9 -16.23 1.44 3.74
N TRP A 10 -17.00 1.34 2.67
CA TRP A 10 -17.22 0.11 1.88
C TRP A 10 -15.94 -0.49 1.30
N TYR A 11 -14.90 0.34 1.13
CA TYR A 11 -13.58 -0.09 0.69
C TYR A 11 -12.82 -0.89 1.77
N GLU A 12 -13.29 -0.92 3.02
CA GLU A 12 -12.68 -1.75 4.07
C GLU A 12 -13.19 -3.19 4.05
N TRP A 13 -14.33 -3.45 3.41
CA TRP A 13 -14.84 -4.80 3.16
C TRP A 13 -14.39 -5.28 1.77
N LEU A 14 -13.31 -6.05 1.76
CA LEU A 14 -12.53 -6.37 0.56
C LEU A 14 -13.23 -7.35 -0.38
N ASP A 15 -14.03 -8.25 0.17
CA ASP A 15 -14.72 -9.33 -0.54
C ASP A 15 -16.24 -9.13 -0.60
N ARG A 16 -16.72 -7.89 -0.42
CA ARG A 16 -18.16 -7.54 -0.38
C ARG A 16 -18.99 -8.10 -1.55
N ASN A 17 -18.40 -8.20 -2.74
CA ASN A 17 -19.09 -8.68 -3.93
C ASN A 17 -19.40 -10.18 -3.86
N TYR A 18 -18.74 -10.92 -2.98
CA TYR A 18 -19.02 -12.35 -2.72
C TYR A 18 -20.14 -12.56 -1.69
N HIS A 19 -20.67 -11.48 -1.10
CA HIS A 19 -21.71 -11.52 -0.05
C HIS A 19 -22.88 -10.57 -0.37
N PRO A 20 -23.57 -10.72 -1.51
CA PRO A 20 -24.55 -9.73 -2.00
C PRO A 20 -25.74 -9.52 -1.05
N GLU A 21 -26.27 -10.60 -0.46
CA GLU A 21 -27.39 -10.53 0.49
C GLU A 21 -27.01 -9.78 1.76
N LEU A 22 -25.81 -10.04 2.29
CA LEU A 22 -25.30 -9.36 3.48
C LEU A 22 -25.00 -7.88 3.19
N ALA A 23 -24.46 -7.57 2.00
CA ALA A 23 -24.26 -6.19 1.57
C ALA A 23 -25.58 -5.42 1.46
N GLN A 24 -26.64 -6.07 0.96
CA GLN A 24 -27.98 -5.50 0.91
C GLN A 24 -28.53 -5.24 2.32
N ALA A 25 -28.42 -6.21 3.23
CA ALA A 25 -28.85 -6.03 4.62
C ALA A 25 -28.11 -4.87 5.34
N VAL A 26 -26.81 -4.70 5.08
CA VAL A 26 -26.04 -3.55 5.60
C VAL A 26 -26.55 -2.24 5.03
N ARG A 27 -26.82 -2.16 3.72
CA ARG A 27 -27.37 -0.95 3.08
C ARG A 27 -28.72 -0.57 3.65
N GLU A 28 -29.60 -1.56 3.87
CA GLU A 28 -30.92 -1.33 4.43
C GLU A 28 -30.84 -0.87 5.88
N ALA A 29 -30.02 -1.51 6.71
CA ALA A 29 -29.81 -1.10 8.10
C ALA A 29 -29.23 0.32 8.19
N TYR A 30 -28.30 0.66 7.29
CA TYR A 30 -27.78 2.02 7.19
C TYR A 30 -28.84 3.05 6.75
N ALA A 31 -29.66 2.72 5.74
CA ALA A 31 -30.73 3.59 5.27
C ALA A 31 -31.82 3.82 6.34
N ARG A 32 -32.07 2.81 7.18
CA ARG A 32 -32.95 2.92 8.36
C ARG A 32 -32.34 3.76 9.50
N GLY A 33 -31.06 4.11 9.42
CA GLY A 33 -30.36 4.86 10.47
C GLY A 33 -30.10 4.02 11.73
N GLU A 34 -29.89 2.72 11.58
CA GLU A 34 -29.67 1.84 12.73
C GLU A 34 -28.36 2.15 13.46
N ASP A 35 -28.46 2.30 14.78
CA ASP A 35 -27.29 2.39 15.66
C ASP A 35 -26.78 0.97 15.99
N ALA A 36 -25.99 0.42 15.08
CA ALA A 36 -25.46 -0.93 15.20
C ALA A 36 -24.66 -1.16 16.50
N VAL A 37 -23.90 -0.16 16.96
CA VAL A 37 -23.11 -0.29 18.19
C VAL A 37 -24.03 -0.41 19.39
N ARG A 38 -25.04 0.46 19.50
CA ARG A 38 -26.02 0.37 20.58
C ARG A 38 -26.76 -0.96 20.56
N ARG A 39 -27.25 -1.39 19.39
CA ARG A 39 -27.97 -2.68 19.25
C ARG A 39 -27.10 -3.88 19.64
N ILE A 40 -25.86 -3.97 19.14
CA ILE A 40 -24.92 -5.03 19.54
C ILE A 40 -24.65 -4.98 21.04
N ARG A 41 -24.54 -3.79 21.62
CA ARG A 41 -24.29 -3.64 23.05
C ARG A 41 -25.51 -4.12 23.86
N GLU A 42 -26.71 -3.71 23.52
CA GLU A 42 -27.91 -3.93 24.34
C GLU A 42 -28.58 -5.29 24.11
N GLU A 43 -28.58 -5.79 22.87
CA GLU A 43 -29.38 -6.94 22.47
C GLU A 43 -28.57 -8.25 22.41
N ARG A 44 -27.24 -8.18 22.21
CA ARG A 44 -26.40 -9.38 22.10
C ARG A 44 -26.36 -10.15 23.42
N PRO A 45 -26.64 -11.47 23.44
CA PRO A 45 -26.45 -12.32 24.61
C PRO A 45 -24.98 -12.36 25.06
N ARG A 46 -24.72 -12.21 26.38
CA ARG A 46 -23.36 -12.04 26.93
C ARG A 46 -22.86 -13.13 27.87
N SER A 47 -23.75 -13.94 28.45
CA SER A 47 -23.35 -14.95 29.43
C SER A 47 -22.76 -16.18 28.74
N GLU A 48 -21.64 -16.72 29.25
CA GLU A 48 -21.01 -17.96 28.76
C GLU A 48 -21.98 -19.15 28.71
N ALA A 49 -22.96 -19.19 29.62
CA ALA A 49 -24.02 -20.20 29.67
C ALA A 49 -25.00 -20.17 28.46
N ARG A 50 -24.94 -19.14 27.62
CA ARG A 50 -25.87 -18.89 26.49
C ARG A 50 -25.10 -18.72 25.18
N SER A 51 -24.08 -19.54 24.97
CA SER A 51 -23.24 -19.51 23.76
C SER A 51 -24.03 -19.78 22.47
N TRP A 52 -25.06 -20.63 22.54
CA TRP A 52 -25.96 -20.92 21.42
C TRP A 52 -26.85 -19.71 21.08
N GLU A 53 -27.44 -19.03 22.08
CA GLU A 53 -28.24 -17.81 21.86
C GLU A 53 -27.40 -16.71 21.18
N ALA A 54 -26.13 -16.59 21.58
CA ALA A 54 -25.22 -15.63 20.96
C ALA A 54 -24.88 -16.01 19.51
N ALA A 55 -24.73 -17.30 19.20
CA ALA A 55 -24.49 -17.78 17.83
C ALA A 55 -25.70 -17.55 16.93
N ASP A 56 -26.91 -17.85 17.41
CA ASP A 56 -28.17 -17.62 16.69
C ASP A 56 -28.39 -16.12 16.45
N TRP A 57 -28.19 -15.29 17.48
CA TRP A 57 -28.28 -13.84 17.34
C TRP A 57 -27.31 -13.32 16.26
N TRP A 58 -26.08 -13.81 16.25
CA TRP A 58 -25.10 -13.45 15.22
C TRP A 58 -25.46 -13.94 13.84
N ALA A 59 -26.10 -15.10 13.69
CA ALA A 59 -26.55 -15.60 12.40
C ALA A 59 -27.52 -14.62 11.72
N GLU A 60 -28.40 -14.00 12.50
CA GLU A 60 -29.39 -13.02 12.03
C GLU A 60 -28.82 -11.59 11.91
N ASN A 61 -27.84 -11.23 12.76
CA ASN A 61 -27.39 -9.85 12.93
C ASN A 61 -25.97 -9.58 12.40
N ARG A 62 -25.43 -10.41 11.49
CA ARG A 62 -24.09 -10.21 10.88
C ARG A 62 -23.90 -8.82 10.30
N HIS A 63 -24.94 -8.29 9.66
CA HIS A 63 -24.95 -6.98 9.02
C HIS A 63 -24.68 -5.85 10.02
N LEU A 64 -25.11 -5.99 11.28
CA LEU A 64 -24.84 -4.99 12.32
C LEU A 64 -23.34 -4.91 12.63
N LEU A 65 -22.62 -6.03 12.66
CA LEU A 65 -21.16 -5.99 12.90
C LEU A 65 -20.46 -5.19 11.79
N LEU A 66 -20.78 -5.49 10.54
CA LEU A 66 -20.17 -4.80 9.39
C LEU A 66 -20.56 -3.33 9.35
N LEU A 67 -21.82 -3.01 9.64
CA LEU A 67 -22.28 -1.63 9.76
C LEU A 67 -21.51 -0.88 10.85
N ALA A 68 -21.35 -1.48 12.03
CA ALA A 68 -20.60 -0.88 13.13
C ALA A 68 -19.13 -0.63 12.76
N LEU A 69 -18.49 -1.57 12.07
CA LEU A 69 -17.10 -1.45 11.59
C LEU A 69 -16.95 -0.33 10.54
N MET A 70 -17.83 -0.28 9.54
CA MET A 70 -17.68 0.65 8.40
C MET A 70 -18.21 2.07 8.68
N ALA A 71 -19.18 2.24 9.59
CA ALA A 71 -19.83 3.53 9.86
C ALA A 71 -19.03 4.49 10.76
N ARG A 72 -18.02 3.99 11.47
CA ARG A 72 -17.23 4.80 12.41
C ARG A 72 -15.78 4.88 11.95
N PRO A 73 -15.13 6.04 11.97
CA PRO A 73 -13.69 6.09 11.77
C PRO A 73 -12.96 5.39 12.94
N GLY A 74 -11.82 4.76 12.64
CA GLY A 74 -10.95 4.16 13.65
C GLY A 74 -10.58 2.71 13.37
N THR A 75 -9.81 2.15 14.31
CA THR A 75 -9.34 0.76 14.28
C THR A 75 -10.43 -0.20 14.72
N ILE A 76 -10.32 -1.47 14.31
CA ILE A 76 -11.20 -2.55 14.77
C ILE A 76 -11.23 -2.62 16.31
N SER A 77 -10.08 -2.40 16.98
CA SER A 77 -10.01 -2.38 18.44
C SER A 77 -10.87 -1.29 19.09
N GLY A 78 -10.89 -0.08 18.54
CA GLY A 78 -11.71 1.02 19.04
C GLY A 78 -13.21 0.77 18.85
N VAL A 79 -13.60 0.20 17.70
CA VAL A 79 -14.99 -0.16 17.43
C VAL A 79 -15.44 -1.33 18.31
N ALA A 80 -14.59 -2.36 18.47
CA ALA A 80 -14.86 -3.49 19.35
C ALA A 80 -15.12 -3.06 20.80
N ALA A 81 -14.28 -2.16 21.33
CA ALA A 81 -14.46 -1.60 22.67
C ALA A 81 -15.81 -0.88 22.81
N SER A 82 -16.23 -0.14 21.79
CA SER A 82 -17.53 0.56 21.77
C SER A 82 -18.72 -0.41 21.81
N MET A 83 -18.58 -1.59 21.19
CA MET A 83 -19.57 -2.67 21.22
C MET A 83 -19.54 -3.51 22.51
N GLY A 84 -18.57 -3.25 23.42
CA GLY A 84 -18.36 -4.09 24.60
C GLY A 84 -17.85 -5.49 24.26
N MET A 85 -16.97 -5.58 23.26
CA MET A 85 -16.40 -6.82 22.74
C MET A 85 -14.88 -6.74 22.69
N SER A 86 -14.21 -7.89 22.82
CA SER A 86 -12.77 -7.95 22.53
C SER A 86 -12.53 -7.99 21.03
N VAL A 87 -11.38 -7.45 20.60
CA VAL A 87 -10.97 -7.50 19.20
C VAL A 87 -10.88 -8.94 18.67
N ARG A 88 -10.49 -9.89 19.54
CA ARG A 88 -10.42 -11.32 19.22
C ARG A 88 -11.77 -11.88 18.77
N VAL A 89 -12.86 -11.52 19.46
CA VAL A 89 -14.20 -11.97 19.08
C VAL A 89 -14.58 -11.43 17.69
N VAL A 90 -14.28 -10.16 17.42
CA VAL A 90 -14.56 -9.58 16.10
C VAL A 90 -13.82 -10.34 14.99
N TYR A 91 -12.52 -10.60 15.17
CA TYR A 91 -11.76 -11.40 14.20
C TYR A 91 -12.30 -12.82 14.04
N SER A 92 -12.64 -13.51 15.13
CA SER A 92 -13.22 -14.86 15.06
C SER A 92 -14.57 -14.90 14.34
N LEU A 93 -15.41 -13.86 14.49
CA LEU A 93 -16.67 -13.76 13.75
C LEU A 93 -16.41 -13.53 12.26
N LEU A 94 -15.54 -12.59 11.90
CA LEU A 94 -15.19 -12.31 10.50
C LEU A 94 -14.58 -13.54 9.82
N GLU A 95 -13.67 -14.24 10.50
CA GLU A 95 -13.07 -15.49 10.04
C GLU A 95 -14.12 -16.60 9.86
N GLY A 96 -14.99 -16.81 10.86
CA GLY A 96 -16.06 -17.80 10.82
C GLY A 96 -17.06 -17.55 9.68
N TRP A 97 -17.27 -16.29 9.29
CA TRP A 97 -18.11 -15.91 8.15
C TRP A 97 -17.36 -15.78 6.83
N ARG A 98 -16.05 -16.00 6.82
CA ARG A 98 -15.17 -15.81 5.66
C ARG A 98 -15.29 -14.41 5.06
N ILE A 99 -15.30 -13.40 5.92
CA ILE A 99 -15.35 -11.99 5.54
C ILE A 99 -13.97 -11.37 5.68
N HIS A 100 -13.49 -10.76 4.59
CA HIS A 100 -12.19 -10.09 4.56
C HIS A 100 -12.39 -8.60 4.81
N TYR A 101 -12.02 -8.15 6.02
CA TYR A 101 -12.10 -6.76 6.42
C TYR A 101 -10.73 -6.22 6.82
N ALA A 102 -10.40 -5.01 6.36
CA ALA A 102 -9.13 -4.33 6.65
C ALA A 102 -9.32 -2.83 6.84
N THR A 103 -8.60 -2.24 7.80
CA THR A 103 -8.56 -0.79 8.01
C THR A 103 -7.36 -0.19 7.30
N PHE A 104 -7.57 0.92 6.57
CA PHE A 104 -6.51 1.60 5.82
C PHE A 104 -6.03 2.88 6.52
N PRO A 105 -4.74 3.26 6.36
CA PRO A 105 -3.69 2.60 5.59
C PRO A 105 -3.26 1.26 6.22
N LEU A 106 -2.96 0.26 5.39
CA LEU A 106 -2.59 -1.09 5.82
C LEU A 106 -1.18 -1.43 5.33
N ARG A 107 -0.30 -1.92 6.22
CA ARG A 107 0.94 -2.58 5.80
C ARG A 107 0.62 -4.02 5.41
N ALA A 108 0.99 -4.40 4.19
CA ALA A 108 0.74 -5.72 3.67
C ALA A 108 1.79 -6.11 2.63
N VAL A 109 1.80 -7.39 2.33
CA VAL A 109 2.57 -7.94 1.22
C VAL A 109 1.71 -7.91 -0.04
N ALA A 110 2.26 -7.41 -1.15
CA ALA A 110 1.60 -7.36 -2.45
C ALA A 110 2.42 -8.07 -3.53
N GLU A 111 1.74 -8.87 -4.35
CA GLU A 111 2.36 -9.63 -5.45
C GLU A 111 2.25 -8.87 -6.77
N ALA A 112 3.37 -8.69 -7.45
CA ALA A 112 3.46 -8.10 -8.78
C ALA A 112 2.98 -9.07 -9.88
N PRO A 113 2.68 -8.60 -11.11
CA PRO A 113 2.32 -9.48 -12.23
C PRO A 113 3.38 -10.55 -12.54
N SER A 114 4.65 -10.26 -12.29
CA SER A 114 5.81 -11.16 -12.37
C SER A 114 5.83 -12.28 -11.33
N GLY A 115 4.99 -12.18 -10.28
CA GLY A 115 5.02 -13.05 -9.12
C GLY A 115 5.99 -12.60 -8.01
N GLU A 116 6.75 -11.52 -8.23
CA GLU A 116 7.61 -10.94 -7.18
C GLU A 116 6.75 -10.36 -6.05
N ILE A 117 7.25 -10.51 -4.83
CA ILE A 117 6.56 -10.15 -3.61
C ILE A 117 7.19 -8.87 -3.03
N HIS A 118 6.37 -7.87 -2.74
CA HIS A 118 6.82 -6.58 -2.22
C HIS A 118 6.11 -6.19 -0.92
N ASP A 119 6.87 -5.62 0.01
CA ASP A 119 6.31 -4.91 1.16
C ASP A 119 5.67 -3.60 0.70
N ALA A 120 4.39 -3.42 1.01
CA ALA A 120 3.60 -2.29 0.56
C ALA A 120 2.80 -1.64 1.70
N VAL A 121 2.56 -0.34 1.57
CA VAL A 121 1.48 0.33 2.32
C VAL A 121 0.30 0.51 1.37
N ILE A 122 -0.78 -0.23 1.61
CA ILE A 122 -2.02 -0.12 0.85
C ILE A 122 -2.85 1.03 1.39
N VAL A 123 -3.37 1.87 0.50
CA VAL A 123 -4.27 2.99 0.79
C VAL A 123 -5.46 2.97 -0.16
N TRP A 124 -6.54 3.63 0.23
CA TRP A 124 -7.68 3.92 -0.65
C TRP A 124 -7.64 5.39 -1.06
N ASP A 125 -7.65 5.69 -2.35
CA ASP A 125 -7.54 7.06 -2.87
C ASP A 125 -8.92 7.75 -3.07
N GLY A 126 -10.01 7.06 -2.75
CA GLY A 126 -11.38 7.48 -3.04
C GLY A 126 -12.04 6.69 -4.16
N ASN A 127 -11.25 6.02 -5.02
CA ASN A 127 -11.74 5.30 -6.19
C ASN A 127 -11.19 3.86 -6.30
N ARG A 128 -9.94 3.64 -5.89
CA ARG A 128 -9.26 2.35 -5.97
C ARG A 128 -8.24 2.17 -4.86
N TYR A 129 -7.77 0.93 -4.69
CA TYR A 129 -6.62 0.68 -3.83
C TYR A 129 -5.34 1.05 -4.55
N ILE A 130 -4.43 1.68 -3.82
CA ILE A 130 -3.09 2.05 -4.25
C ILE A 130 -2.10 1.40 -3.28
N ALA A 131 -1.12 0.68 -3.82
CA ALA A 131 0.03 0.20 -3.09
C ALA A 131 1.17 1.21 -3.18
N ARG A 132 1.72 1.60 -2.03
CA ARG A 132 2.93 2.40 -1.93
C ARG A 132 4.14 1.49 -1.73
N ILE A 133 4.99 1.42 -2.74
CA ILE A 133 6.19 0.56 -2.77
C ILE A 133 7.36 1.42 -3.21
N HIS A 134 8.40 1.54 -2.38
CA HIS A 134 9.61 2.31 -2.70
C HIS A 134 9.35 3.73 -3.24
N GLY A 135 8.33 4.43 -2.70
CA GLY A 135 7.96 5.78 -3.14
C GLY A 135 7.12 5.83 -4.42
N MET A 136 6.79 4.69 -5.02
CA MET A 136 5.82 4.58 -6.12
C MET A 136 4.40 4.38 -5.61
N GLU A 137 3.45 4.95 -6.32
CA GLU A 137 2.02 4.65 -6.16
C GLU A 137 1.56 3.76 -7.32
N ILE A 138 1.21 2.50 -7.00
CA ILE A 138 0.84 1.49 -7.98
C ILE A 138 -0.59 1.04 -7.70
N PRO A 139 -1.51 1.08 -8.68
CA PRO A 139 -2.85 0.54 -8.48
C PRO A 139 -2.79 -0.92 -8.04
N ALA A 140 -3.61 -1.25 -7.05
CA ALA A 140 -3.68 -2.58 -6.46
C ALA A 140 -5.13 -3.06 -6.40
N ARG A 141 -5.30 -4.37 -6.28
CA ARG A 141 -6.59 -5.01 -6.03
C ARG A 141 -6.46 -6.11 -5.00
N TRP A 142 -7.55 -6.37 -4.31
CA TRP A 142 -7.69 -7.56 -3.48
C TRP A 142 -8.23 -8.72 -4.32
N ALA A 143 -7.55 -9.87 -4.26
CA ALA A 143 -7.99 -11.13 -4.85
C ALA A 143 -7.54 -12.29 -3.94
N TYR A 144 -8.06 -12.32 -2.71
CA TYR A 144 -7.60 -13.21 -1.63
C TYR A 144 -6.10 -13.07 -1.31
N GLY A 145 -5.63 -11.83 -1.48
CA GLY A 145 -4.23 -11.40 -1.45
C GLY A 145 -4.12 -10.08 -2.20
N TRP A 146 -3.15 -9.24 -1.85
CA TRP A 146 -2.92 -7.99 -2.56
C TRP A 146 -2.16 -8.25 -3.85
N ARG A 147 -2.73 -7.79 -4.97
CA ARG A 147 -2.17 -7.93 -6.30
C ARG A 147 -1.93 -6.55 -6.89
N LEU A 148 -0.72 -6.30 -7.38
CA LEU A 148 -0.41 -5.08 -8.11
C LEU A 148 -0.93 -5.18 -9.53
N MET A 149 -1.37 -4.05 -10.08
CA MET A 149 -1.86 -3.96 -11.46
C MET A 149 -0.74 -3.71 -12.46
N LYS A 150 0.48 -3.40 -11.98
CA LYS A 150 1.68 -3.10 -12.78
C LYS A 150 2.92 -3.52 -12.00
N GLU A 151 4.03 -3.74 -12.71
CA GLU A 151 5.34 -3.96 -12.09
C GLU A 151 5.81 -2.69 -11.36
N PRO A 152 6.26 -2.81 -10.09
CA PRO A 152 7.13 -1.81 -9.49
C PRO A 152 8.39 -1.65 -10.33
N VAL A 153 8.85 -0.42 -10.49
CA VAL A 153 10.10 -0.14 -11.20
C VAL A 153 11.07 0.54 -10.26
N ARG A 154 12.35 0.27 -10.45
CA ARG A 154 13.40 0.94 -9.68
C ARG A 154 13.37 2.43 -10.00
N LEU A 155 13.47 3.24 -8.95
CA LEU A 155 13.52 4.69 -9.04
C LEU A 155 14.93 5.19 -8.72
N TYR A 156 15.45 6.07 -9.57
CA TYR A 156 16.79 6.62 -9.43
C TYR A 156 16.76 8.13 -9.18
N PRO A 157 17.74 8.68 -8.43
CA PRO A 157 17.90 10.12 -8.29
C PRO A 157 18.46 10.76 -9.57
N PRO A 158 18.27 12.08 -9.79
CA PRO A 158 18.75 12.80 -10.97
C PRO A 158 20.24 12.59 -11.30
N LYS A 159 21.10 12.43 -10.30
CA LYS A 159 22.54 12.23 -10.53
C LYS A 159 22.88 10.93 -11.27
N VAL A 160 22.06 9.88 -11.14
CA VAL A 160 22.22 8.65 -11.94
C VAL A 160 21.91 8.93 -13.40
N ALA A 161 20.90 9.76 -13.69
CA ALA A 161 20.56 10.14 -15.06
C ALA A 161 21.65 10.98 -15.71
N LEU A 162 22.24 11.92 -14.97
CA LEU A 162 23.35 12.74 -15.45
C LEU A 162 24.59 11.89 -15.79
N GLU A 163 24.92 10.92 -14.94
CA GLU A 163 26.04 10.02 -15.19
C GLU A 163 25.74 9.05 -16.35
N ALA A 164 24.51 8.52 -16.45
CA ALA A 164 24.10 7.68 -17.57
C ALA A 164 24.17 8.44 -18.91
N ALA A 165 23.69 9.68 -18.93
CA ALA A 165 23.79 10.55 -20.11
C ALA A 165 25.25 10.79 -20.52
N ARG A 166 26.14 11.01 -19.55
CA ARG A 166 27.58 11.16 -19.80
C ARG A 166 28.20 9.89 -20.39
N ILE A 167 27.85 8.71 -19.86
CA ILE A 167 28.36 7.42 -20.36
C ILE A 167 27.82 7.13 -21.76
N ALA A 168 26.56 7.44 -22.03
CA ALA A 168 25.93 7.25 -23.34
C ALA A 168 26.42 8.25 -24.40
N GLY A 169 27.25 9.24 -24.04
CA GLY A 169 27.68 10.29 -24.95
C GLY A 169 26.53 11.19 -25.38
N TYR A 170 25.52 11.39 -24.53
CA TYR A 170 24.33 12.17 -24.85
C TYR A 170 24.74 13.62 -25.17
N PRO A 171 24.44 14.12 -26.39
CA PRO A 171 24.77 15.49 -26.74
C PRO A 171 23.87 16.41 -25.95
N TYR A 172 24.43 17.16 -24.99
CA TYR A 172 23.69 18.20 -24.29
C TYR A 172 23.21 19.24 -25.30
N GLN A 173 21.93 19.15 -25.68
CA GLN A 173 21.28 20.10 -26.58
C GLN A 173 20.84 21.36 -25.82
N ALA A 174 20.23 22.31 -26.54
CA ALA A 174 19.68 23.54 -25.96
C ALA A 174 18.61 23.30 -24.87
N THR A 175 17.96 22.13 -24.87
CA THR A 175 16.98 21.75 -23.86
C THR A 175 17.69 21.10 -22.66
N PRO A 176 17.39 21.51 -21.41
CA PRO A 176 17.93 20.83 -20.23
C PRO A 176 17.52 19.36 -20.19
N LEU A 177 18.48 18.44 -20.06
CA LEU A 177 18.27 16.97 -19.98
C LEU A 177 17.10 16.57 -19.06
N MET A 178 16.99 17.22 -17.91
CA MET A 178 15.95 16.92 -16.93
C MET A 178 14.54 17.26 -17.42
N MET A 179 14.39 18.25 -18.31
CA MET A 179 13.11 18.55 -18.96
C MET A 179 12.73 17.46 -19.96
N GLU A 180 13.69 16.96 -20.74
CA GLU A 180 13.46 15.86 -21.69
C GLU A 180 13.07 14.58 -20.96
N ILE A 181 13.77 14.26 -19.86
CA ILE A 181 13.40 13.14 -18.98
C ILE A 181 12.00 13.35 -18.38
N ALA A 182 11.65 14.57 -17.95
CA ALA A 182 10.32 14.85 -17.41
C ALA A 182 9.21 14.69 -18.46
N VAL A 183 9.48 15.03 -19.73
CA VAL A 183 8.57 14.77 -20.85
C VAL A 183 8.41 13.27 -21.07
N LEU A 184 9.52 12.53 -21.18
CA LEU A 184 9.49 11.06 -21.33
C LEU A 184 8.78 10.37 -20.16
N CYS A 185 9.02 10.80 -18.92
CA CYS A 185 8.28 10.32 -17.75
C CYS A 185 6.77 10.50 -17.94
N ARG A 186 6.31 11.68 -18.41
CA ARG A 186 4.88 11.92 -18.64
C ARG A 186 4.33 11.04 -19.77
N GLU A 187 5.04 10.94 -20.88
CA GLU A 187 4.65 10.12 -22.03
C GLU A 187 4.53 8.63 -21.67
N MET A 188 5.42 8.14 -20.80
CA MET A 188 5.40 6.77 -20.29
C MET A 188 4.44 6.56 -19.09
N GLY A 189 3.72 7.60 -18.66
CA GLY A 189 2.73 7.51 -17.57
C GLY A 189 3.29 7.62 -16.13
N TYR A 190 4.53 8.08 -15.98
CA TYR A 190 5.27 8.27 -14.72
C TYR A 190 5.37 9.74 -14.26
N GLY A 191 4.56 10.64 -14.81
CA GLY A 191 4.71 12.10 -14.60
C GLY A 191 4.69 12.61 -13.15
N HIS A 192 4.20 11.82 -12.20
CA HIS A 192 4.12 12.17 -10.77
C HIS A 192 5.36 11.76 -9.95
N LEU A 193 6.32 11.06 -10.55
CA LEU A 193 7.48 10.49 -9.83
C LEU A 193 8.69 11.44 -9.80
N PHE A 194 8.70 12.50 -10.60
CA PHE A 194 9.81 13.46 -10.67
C PHE A 194 10.01 14.19 -9.33
N PRO A 195 11.26 14.35 -8.82
CA PRO A 195 12.54 14.18 -9.51
C PRO A 195 13.10 12.75 -9.52
N ARG A 196 12.39 11.75 -8.97
CA ARG A 196 12.80 10.35 -9.10
C ARG A 196 12.49 9.84 -10.50
N ILE A 197 13.46 9.18 -11.11
CA ILE A 197 13.39 8.78 -12.51
C ILE A 197 13.30 7.25 -12.58
N PRO A 198 12.23 6.71 -13.19
CA PRO A 198 12.09 5.27 -13.38
C PRO A 198 13.20 4.66 -14.24
N HIS A 199 13.67 3.46 -13.90
CA HIS A 199 14.63 2.69 -14.71
C HIS A 199 14.23 2.61 -16.20
N PRO A 200 12.96 2.29 -16.56
CA PRO A 200 12.58 2.17 -17.97
C PRO A 200 12.73 3.48 -18.75
N VAL A 201 12.56 4.63 -18.08
CA VAL A 201 12.74 5.95 -18.71
C VAL A 201 14.22 6.18 -19.00
N LEU A 202 15.11 5.87 -18.05
CA LEU A 202 16.56 5.99 -18.25
C LEU A 202 17.07 5.02 -19.32
N ALA A 203 16.60 3.77 -19.29
CA ALA A 203 16.99 2.75 -20.26
C ALA A 203 16.50 3.09 -21.68
N MET A 204 15.30 3.68 -21.81
CA MET A 204 14.81 4.20 -23.09
C MET A 204 15.62 5.40 -23.58
N ALA A 205 16.01 6.32 -22.69
CA ALA A 205 16.74 7.53 -23.05
C ALA A 205 18.22 7.27 -23.39
N PHE A 206 18.89 6.38 -22.65
CA PHE A 206 20.34 6.22 -22.68
C PHE A 206 20.81 4.80 -23.02
N GLY A 207 19.90 3.82 -23.07
CA GLY A 207 20.23 2.40 -23.15
C GLY A 207 20.51 1.79 -21.77
N ASP A 208 20.28 0.47 -21.64
CA ASP A 208 20.40 -0.23 -20.35
C ASP A 208 21.85 -0.26 -19.84
N GLY A 209 22.82 -0.48 -20.74
CA GLY A 209 24.25 -0.53 -20.39
C GLY A 209 24.76 0.74 -19.69
N PRO A 210 24.56 1.94 -20.25
CA PRO A 210 24.94 3.19 -19.59
C PRO A 210 24.26 3.42 -18.24
N VAL A 211 23.02 2.99 -18.05
CA VAL A 211 22.30 3.10 -16.77
C VAL A 211 22.90 2.15 -15.73
N VAL A 212 23.15 0.89 -16.10
CA VAL A 212 23.78 -0.10 -15.21
C VAL A 212 25.16 0.38 -14.77
N GLU A 213 25.98 0.90 -15.70
CA GLU A 213 27.30 1.42 -15.38
C GLU A 213 27.22 2.69 -14.51
N ALA A 214 26.26 3.58 -14.74
CA ALA A 214 26.04 4.75 -13.91
C ALA A 214 25.68 4.37 -12.47
N VAL A 215 24.80 3.38 -12.29
CA VAL A 215 24.44 2.84 -10.96
C VAL A 215 25.65 2.20 -10.30
N ARG A 216 26.45 1.41 -11.04
CA ARG A 216 27.68 0.79 -10.52
C ARG A 216 28.69 1.84 -10.06
N ARG A 217 28.86 2.94 -10.79
CA ARG A 217 29.76 4.04 -10.39
C ARG A 217 29.23 4.83 -9.19
N ALA A 218 27.92 5.02 -9.12
CA ALA A 218 27.28 5.67 -7.99
C ALA A 218 27.34 4.81 -6.71
N ASN A 219 27.32 3.49 -6.84
CA ASN A 219 27.49 2.53 -5.74
C ASN A 219 28.66 1.57 -6.04
N ALA A 220 29.89 2.10 -6.00
CA ALA A 220 31.10 1.32 -6.33
C ALA A 220 31.29 0.08 -5.43
N CYS A 221 30.75 0.10 -4.20
CA CYS A 221 30.83 -1.02 -3.28
C CYS A 221 29.76 -2.10 -3.49
N GLY A 222 28.75 -1.85 -4.35
CA GLY A 222 27.62 -2.76 -4.53
C GLY A 222 26.80 -3.00 -3.25
N CYS A 223 26.95 -2.15 -2.23
CA CYS A 223 26.39 -2.38 -0.90
C CYS A 223 24.89 -2.07 -0.86
N VAL A 224 24.12 -2.91 -0.16
CA VAL A 224 22.67 -2.72 0.04
C VAL A 224 22.34 -1.51 0.92
N PHE A 225 23.29 -1.12 1.78
CA PHE A 225 23.18 0.05 2.67
C PHE A 225 23.69 1.34 2.02
N TYR A 226 24.01 1.32 0.73
CA TYR A 226 24.38 2.51 0.00
C TYR A 226 23.13 3.16 -0.60
N ASP A 227 22.70 4.28 -0.04
CA ASP A 227 21.62 5.06 -0.62
C ASP A 227 22.16 5.85 -1.81
N LEU A 228 21.54 5.64 -2.97
CA LEU A 228 22.00 6.30 -4.18
C LEU A 228 21.85 7.81 -4.11
N GLU A 229 21.13 8.43 -3.18
CA GLU A 229 21.06 9.89 -3.01
C GLU A 229 22.05 10.38 -1.95
N GLN A 230 22.08 9.74 -0.78
CA GLN A 230 22.77 10.16 0.45
C GLN A 230 24.17 9.53 0.63
N GLY A 231 24.51 8.50 -0.14
CA GLY A 231 25.77 7.76 -0.01
C GLY A 231 25.66 6.61 1.00
N CYS A 232 26.78 6.24 1.63
CA CYS A 232 26.79 5.17 2.62
C CYS A 232 25.95 5.55 3.85
N VAL A 233 24.88 4.78 4.14
CA VAL A 233 23.99 5.05 5.29
C VAL A 233 24.69 4.71 6.62
N LEU A 234 25.63 3.78 6.60
CA LEU A 234 26.39 3.37 7.79
C LEU A 234 27.51 4.35 8.16
N GLU A 235 28.09 5.03 7.16
CA GLU A 235 29.20 5.97 7.32
C GLU A 235 28.97 7.19 6.43
N PRO A 236 28.22 8.21 6.90
CA PRO A 236 27.92 9.41 6.13
C PRO A 236 29.18 10.09 5.61
N GLY A 237 29.20 10.43 4.32
CA GLY A 237 30.34 11.10 3.67
C GLY A 237 31.39 10.15 3.06
N ARG A 238 31.24 8.83 3.22
CA ARG A 238 32.13 7.85 2.55
C ARG A 238 31.86 7.75 1.05
N SER A 239 32.93 7.76 0.26
CA SER A 239 32.95 7.40 -1.16
C SER A 239 33.90 6.20 -1.38
N GLY A 240 33.46 5.15 -2.07
CA GLY A 240 34.31 4.01 -2.47
C GLY A 240 33.95 2.64 -1.83
N PRO A 241 34.59 1.54 -2.28
CA PRO A 241 34.39 0.18 -1.78
C PRO A 241 34.55 0.04 -0.26
N CYS A 242 33.84 -0.95 0.31
CA CYS A 242 34.02 -1.31 1.72
C CYS A 242 35.41 -1.92 1.99
N GLU A 243 35.95 -2.62 0.99
CA GLU A 243 37.13 -3.50 1.03
C GLU A 243 38.48 -2.77 1.03
N ASP A 244 38.53 -1.48 0.66
CA ASP A 244 39.74 -0.61 0.72
C ASP A 244 40.26 -0.39 2.15
N ARG A 245 39.73 -1.13 3.12
CA ARG A 245 39.98 -1.02 4.55
C ARG A 245 40.50 -2.31 5.19
N ILE A 246 40.66 -3.40 4.45
CA ILE A 246 41.40 -4.56 4.99
C ILE A 246 42.80 -4.03 5.24
N PRO A 247 43.24 -3.83 6.50
CA PRO A 247 44.61 -3.41 6.75
C PRO A 247 45.46 -4.50 6.12
N GLU A 248 46.40 -4.13 5.24
CA GLU A 248 47.49 -5.03 4.93
C GLU A 248 48.10 -5.37 6.29
N THR A 249 47.85 -6.59 6.78
CA THR A 249 48.40 -7.08 8.04
C THR A 249 49.91 -7.08 7.88
N SER A 250 50.55 -6.03 8.39
CA SER A 250 51.97 -5.97 8.71
C SER A 250 52.30 -6.88 9.88
#